data_AF-A0A6G2VIG8-F1
#
_entry.id   AF-A0A6G2VIG8-F1
#
_cell.length_a   1.000
_cell.length_b   1.000
_cell.length_c   1.000
_cell.angle_alpha   90.00
_cell.angle_beta   90.00
_cell.angle_gamma   90.00
#
_symmetry.space_group_name_H-M   'P 1'
#
loop_
_entity.id
_entity.type
_entity.pdbx_description
1 polymer ?
#
loop_
_entity_poly.entity_id
_entity_poly.type
_entity_poly.pdbx_seq_one_letter_code
_entity_poly.pdbx_strand_id
1 'polypeptide(L)'
;MASKAEADFGVAGRDEWSYAPAVGVGPLRFGMTVVEVVEAAETLGQTKVSGCAPHHAIFSPTWKVEVRRHGAAPSPSAVTTYVSQAVGLFCVAVDAVYGPQVAYDGIPLVGRDLSELESDAIAYAEARDVYFRYTPEGYAGPDDPGVVMRGQLVGPVLRSRPLFMVTRDGANTEWDSMPSEEYRLNESTA
;
A
#
# COMPACT_ATOMS: atom_id res chain seq x y z
N MET A 1 9.26 41.23 -9.38
CA MET A 1 10.25 40.31 -8.80
C MET A 1 9.63 39.74 -7.53
N ALA A 2 8.96 38.60 -7.64
CA ALA A 2 8.38 37.90 -6.49
C ALA A 2 8.96 36.50 -6.49
N SER A 3 9.88 36.25 -5.55
CA SER A 3 10.47 34.94 -5.30
C SER A 3 9.41 34.00 -4.74
N LYS A 4 9.07 32.98 -5.51
CA LYS A 4 8.22 31.87 -5.10
C LYS A 4 9.02 31.04 -4.09
N ALA A 5 8.54 30.99 -2.85
CA ALA A 5 9.03 30.04 -1.87
C ALA A 5 8.61 28.63 -2.33
N GLU A 6 9.58 27.83 -2.77
CA GLU A 6 9.45 26.38 -2.76
C GLU A 6 9.40 25.96 -1.29
N ALA A 7 8.22 25.56 -0.85
CA ALA A 7 8.08 24.86 0.42
C ALA A 7 8.69 23.48 0.22
N ASP A 8 9.94 23.36 0.65
CA ASP A 8 10.60 22.09 0.95
C ASP A 8 9.77 21.38 2.02
N PHE A 9 8.91 20.44 1.59
CA PHE A 9 8.24 19.51 2.50
C PHE A 9 9.27 18.44 2.92
N GLY A 10 10.25 18.87 3.70
CA GLY A 10 11.15 17.99 4.43
C GLY A 10 10.33 17.14 5.40
N VAL A 11 9.89 15.97 4.94
CA VAL A 11 9.33 14.94 5.81
C VAL A 11 10.47 14.42 6.66
N ALA A 12 10.42 14.64 7.98
CA ALA A 12 11.25 13.93 8.94
C ALA A 12 11.28 12.43 8.58
N GLY A 13 12.48 11.86 8.49
CA GLY A 13 12.78 10.60 7.76
C GLY A 13 11.66 9.56 7.78
N ARG A 14 11.15 9.21 6.60
CA ARG A 14 10.20 8.10 6.45
C ARG A 14 10.92 6.79 6.78
N ASP A 15 10.31 5.96 7.62
CA ASP A 15 10.81 4.61 7.89
C ASP A 15 11.04 3.85 6.58
N GLU A 16 12.15 3.11 6.49
CA GLU A 16 12.42 2.19 5.40
C GLU A 16 11.96 0.79 5.78
N TRP A 17 11.11 0.19 4.96
CA TRP A 17 10.57 -1.14 5.16
C TRP A 17 11.06 -2.08 4.06
N SER A 18 11.51 -3.25 4.47
CA SER A 18 11.79 -4.36 3.56
C SER A 18 10.50 -5.06 3.17
N TYR A 19 10.37 -5.41 1.90
CA TYR A 19 9.33 -6.30 1.41
C TYR A 19 9.90 -7.70 1.15
N ALA A 20 9.19 -8.73 1.60
CA ALA A 20 9.49 -10.13 1.34
C ALA A 20 8.21 -10.80 0.78
N PRO A 21 8.23 -11.27 -0.49
CA PRO A 21 7.06 -11.84 -1.15
C PRO A 21 6.41 -12.97 -0.36
N ALA A 22 5.09 -12.93 -0.23
CA ALA A 22 4.26 -13.85 0.56
C ALA A 22 4.64 -14.00 2.06
N VAL A 23 5.61 -13.24 2.56
CA VAL A 23 6.04 -13.25 3.97
C VAL A 23 5.56 -11.99 4.70
N GLY A 24 5.82 -10.80 4.15
CA GLY A 24 5.35 -9.56 4.77
C GLY A 24 6.05 -8.29 4.30
N VAL A 25 5.72 -7.17 4.96
CA VAL A 25 6.24 -5.83 4.68
C VAL A 25 6.57 -5.13 5.98
N GLY A 26 7.84 -4.73 6.15
CA GLY A 26 8.33 -4.14 7.39
C GLY A 26 8.04 -5.05 8.61
N PRO A 27 7.40 -4.53 9.68
CA PRO A 27 7.04 -5.32 10.86
C PRO A 27 5.84 -6.25 10.64
N LEU A 28 5.07 -6.05 9.56
CA LEU A 28 3.86 -6.81 9.31
C LEU A 28 4.17 -8.12 8.57
N ARG A 29 3.49 -9.20 8.96
CA ARG A 29 3.60 -10.52 8.34
C ARG A 29 2.24 -11.00 7.88
N PHE A 30 2.18 -11.52 6.65
CA PHE A 30 0.94 -12.11 6.15
C PHE A 30 0.52 -13.29 7.03
N GLY A 31 -0.77 -13.46 7.24
CA GLY A 31 -1.32 -14.43 8.19
C GLY A 31 -1.58 -13.90 9.61
N MET A 32 -1.04 -12.73 9.98
CA MET A 32 -1.29 -12.13 11.30
C MET A 32 -2.78 -11.88 11.55
N THR A 33 -3.23 -12.18 12.76
CA THR A 33 -4.55 -11.81 13.27
C THR A 33 -4.66 -10.30 13.48
N VAL A 34 -5.88 -9.80 13.72
CA VAL A 34 -6.10 -8.36 14.01
C VAL A 34 -5.30 -7.92 15.23
N VAL A 35 -5.20 -8.76 16.27
CA VAL A 35 -4.45 -8.46 17.50
C VAL A 35 -2.96 -8.34 17.20
N GLU A 36 -2.39 -9.33 16.49
CA GLU A 36 -0.96 -9.32 16.14
C GLU A 36 -0.61 -8.15 15.21
N VAL A 37 -1.50 -7.77 14.29
CA VAL A 37 -1.33 -6.57 13.46
C VAL A 37 -1.29 -5.31 14.31
N VAL A 38 -2.21 -5.18 15.27
CA VAL A 38 -2.24 -4.01 16.17
C VAL A 38 -0.95 -3.93 16.97
N GLU A 39 -0.52 -5.03 17.59
CA GLU A 39 0.72 -5.13 18.36
C GLU A 39 1.96 -4.78 17.51
N ALA A 40 2.08 -5.37 16.30
CA ALA A 40 3.20 -5.08 15.40
C ALA A 40 3.21 -3.63 14.89
N ALA A 41 2.05 -2.97 14.85
CA ALA A 41 1.90 -1.59 14.40
C ALA A 41 2.11 -0.55 15.52
N GLU A 42 2.19 -0.95 16.80
CA GLU A 42 2.37 -0.02 17.92
C GLU A 42 3.65 0.81 17.80
N THR A 43 4.71 0.24 17.22
CA THR A 43 5.97 0.96 17.00
C THR A 43 5.85 2.05 15.93
N LEU A 44 4.88 1.92 15.02
CA LEU A 44 4.64 2.88 13.94
C LEU A 44 3.69 3.99 14.40
N GLY A 45 2.66 3.64 15.16
CA GLY A 45 1.75 4.64 15.73
C GLY A 45 0.41 4.13 16.22
N GLN A 46 -0.58 5.01 16.22
CA GLN A 46 -1.92 4.73 16.73
C GLN A 46 -2.74 3.94 15.70
N THR A 47 -3.35 2.86 16.16
CA THR A 47 -4.19 1.99 15.33
C THR A 47 -5.68 2.26 15.56
N LYS A 48 -6.47 2.18 14.49
CA LYS A 48 -7.94 2.12 14.55
C LYS A 48 -8.42 0.89 13.79
N VAL A 49 -9.24 0.07 14.44
CA VAL A 49 -9.83 -1.13 13.86
C VAL A 49 -11.30 -0.88 13.50
N SER A 50 -11.71 -1.34 12.32
CA SER A 50 -13.12 -1.31 11.89
C SER A 50 -13.44 -2.53 11.02
N GLY A 51 -14.69 -3.00 11.04
CA GLY A 51 -15.15 -4.02 10.10
C GLY A 51 -15.31 -3.44 8.69
N CYS A 52 -14.95 -4.24 7.68
CA CYS A 52 -15.28 -3.97 6.28
C CYS A 52 -16.71 -4.39 5.99
N ALA A 53 -17.37 -3.70 5.06
CA ALA A 53 -18.68 -4.13 4.59
C ALA A 53 -18.55 -5.47 3.85
N PRO A 54 -19.42 -6.47 4.10
CA PRO A 54 -19.42 -7.70 3.31
C PRO A 54 -19.68 -7.36 1.84
N HIS A 55 -18.73 -7.67 0.96
CA HIS A 55 -18.87 -7.37 -0.47
C HIS A 55 -19.34 -8.60 -1.24
N HIS A 56 -18.65 -9.74 -1.07
CA HIS A 56 -19.03 -11.02 -1.65
C HIS A 56 -19.22 -12.06 -0.55
N ALA A 57 -20.28 -12.86 -0.66
CA ALA A 57 -20.59 -13.90 0.33
C ALA A 57 -19.52 -15.01 0.41
N ILE A 58 -18.66 -15.13 -0.60
CA ILE A 58 -17.53 -16.07 -0.61
C ILE A 58 -16.39 -15.64 0.31
N PHE A 59 -16.34 -14.35 0.67
CA PHE A 59 -15.30 -13.78 1.51
C PHE A 59 -15.74 -13.77 2.96
N SER A 60 -14.87 -14.30 3.82
CA SER A 60 -15.01 -14.23 5.27
C SER A 60 -14.99 -12.78 5.77
N PRO A 61 -15.57 -12.53 6.96
CA PRO A 61 -15.51 -11.24 7.62
C PRO A 61 -14.09 -10.66 7.59
N THR A 62 -14.01 -9.38 7.25
CA THR A 62 -12.74 -8.67 7.05
C THR A 62 -12.70 -7.46 7.96
N TRP A 63 -11.54 -7.22 8.57
CA TRP A 63 -11.27 -6.03 9.36
C TRP A 63 -10.23 -5.17 8.65
N LYS A 64 -10.46 -3.87 8.69
CA LYS A 64 -9.51 -2.83 8.32
C LYS A 64 -8.81 -2.34 9.57
N VAL A 65 -7.48 -2.29 9.56
CA VAL A 65 -6.66 -1.64 10.59
C VAL A 65 -5.96 -0.45 9.96
N GLU A 66 -6.25 0.73 10.47
CA GLU A 66 -5.67 2.00 10.03
C GLU A 66 -4.58 2.42 11.01
N VAL A 67 -3.33 2.58 10.55
CA VAL A 67 -2.19 2.97 11.38
C VAL A 67 -1.79 4.40 11.06
N ARG A 68 -1.80 5.28 12.06
CA ARG A 68 -1.39 6.68 11.97
C ARG A 68 -0.10 6.90 12.73
N ARG A 69 0.89 7.53 12.10
CA ARG A 69 2.17 7.83 12.76
C ARG A 69 2.00 8.72 13.99
N HIS A 70 2.83 8.49 15.00
CA HIS A 70 2.92 9.37 16.17
C HIS A 70 3.35 10.79 15.79
N GLY A 71 2.82 11.79 16.51
CA GLY A 71 3.29 13.18 16.39
C GLY A 71 2.75 14.00 15.22
N ALA A 72 1.90 13.41 14.37
CA ALA A 72 1.18 14.17 13.35
C ALA A 72 -0.14 14.73 13.93
N ALA A 73 -0.53 15.94 13.52
CA ALA A 73 -1.93 16.43 13.56
C ALA A 73 -2.88 15.36 12.96
N PRO A 74 -4.23 15.41 13.07
CA PRO A 74 -5.09 14.35 12.52
C PRO A 74 -4.74 14.08 11.05
N SER A 75 -3.93 13.03 10.85
CA SER A 75 -3.25 12.76 9.59
C SER A 75 -3.95 11.57 8.95
N PRO A 76 -3.89 11.49 7.61
CA PRO A 76 -4.20 10.25 6.93
C PRO A 76 -3.41 9.07 7.51
N SER A 77 -3.99 7.88 7.39
CA SER A 77 -3.35 6.64 7.82
C SER A 77 -2.08 6.42 6.98
N ALA A 78 -0.94 6.20 7.62
CA ALA A 78 0.33 5.90 6.96
C ALA A 78 0.32 4.51 6.32
N VAL A 79 -0.34 3.56 6.99
CA VAL A 79 -0.54 2.20 6.52
C VAL A 79 -1.98 1.81 6.80
N THR A 80 -2.61 1.16 5.83
CA THR A 80 -3.92 0.52 5.99
C THR A 80 -3.76 -0.96 5.73
N THR A 81 -4.19 -1.81 6.65
CA THR A 81 -4.10 -3.25 6.51
C THR A 81 -5.47 -3.90 6.52
N TYR A 82 -5.60 -5.05 5.87
CA TYR A 82 -6.83 -5.82 5.82
C TYR A 82 -6.58 -7.25 6.26
N VAL A 83 -7.38 -7.68 7.23
CA VAL A 83 -7.26 -8.97 7.90
C VAL A 83 -8.56 -9.72 7.66
N SER A 84 -8.51 -10.88 7.01
CA SER A 84 -9.69 -11.75 6.90
C SER A 84 -9.73 -12.74 8.05
N GLN A 85 -10.93 -13.19 8.40
CA GLN A 85 -11.09 -14.19 9.46
C GLN A 85 -10.43 -15.52 9.10
N ALA A 86 -10.44 -15.90 7.82
CA ALA A 86 -9.97 -17.20 7.38
C ALA A 86 -8.46 -17.27 7.19
N VAL A 87 -7.83 -16.21 6.67
CA VAL A 87 -6.40 -16.22 6.30
C VAL A 87 -5.55 -15.23 7.09
N GLY A 88 -6.12 -14.40 7.95
CA GLY A 88 -5.40 -13.33 8.64
C GLY A 88 -5.04 -12.17 7.71
N LEU A 89 -3.95 -11.47 8.01
CA LEU A 89 -3.46 -10.33 7.25
C LEU A 89 -3.18 -10.76 5.82
N PHE A 90 -3.90 -10.20 4.86
CA PHE A 90 -3.75 -10.52 3.44
C PHE A 90 -3.43 -9.32 2.55
N CYS A 91 -3.58 -8.09 3.07
CA CYS A 91 -3.28 -6.88 2.31
C CYS A 91 -2.71 -5.78 3.21
N VAL A 92 -1.63 -5.15 2.75
CA VAL A 92 -0.99 -3.98 3.35
C VAL A 92 -0.90 -2.88 2.30
N ALA A 93 -1.69 -1.83 2.45
CA ALA A 93 -1.67 -0.67 1.59
C ALA A 93 -0.84 0.46 2.24
N VAL A 94 0.15 0.97 1.51
CA VAL A 94 1.10 1.97 2.02
C VAL A 94 0.78 3.33 1.43
N ASP A 95 0.48 4.32 2.28
CA ASP A 95 0.14 5.68 1.84
C ASP A 95 1.32 6.35 1.11
N ALA A 96 1.02 7.04 0.02
CA ALA A 96 2.02 7.64 -0.87
C ALA A 96 2.87 8.72 -0.17
N VAL A 97 2.30 9.44 0.80
CA VAL A 97 2.92 10.59 1.47
C VAL A 97 3.44 10.21 2.85
N TYR A 98 2.59 9.58 3.65
CA TYR A 98 2.81 9.33 5.07
C TYR A 98 3.34 7.93 5.36
N GLY A 99 3.24 7.01 4.40
CA GLY A 99 3.67 5.64 4.57
C GLY A 99 5.19 5.48 4.72
N PRO A 100 5.66 4.31 5.16
CA PRO A 100 7.06 3.92 5.01
C PRO A 100 7.50 3.94 3.54
N GLN A 101 8.80 4.05 3.29
CA GLN A 101 9.41 3.78 2.00
C GLN A 101 9.60 2.27 1.85
N VAL A 102 9.16 1.73 0.73
CA VAL A 102 9.34 0.30 0.38
C VAL A 102 9.91 0.25 -1.02
N ALA A 103 10.95 -0.56 -1.20
CA ALA A 103 11.58 -0.77 -2.50
C ALA A 103 11.45 -2.23 -2.94
N TYR A 104 11.39 -2.44 -4.25
CA TYR A 104 11.49 -3.74 -4.89
C TYR A 104 12.77 -3.78 -5.73
N ASP A 105 13.73 -4.60 -5.31
CA ASP A 105 15.05 -4.72 -5.93
C ASP A 105 15.70 -3.37 -6.30
N GLY A 106 15.67 -2.46 -5.33
CA GLY A 106 16.22 -1.11 -5.44
C GLY A 106 15.31 -0.07 -6.07
N ILE A 107 14.16 -0.44 -6.65
CA ILE A 107 13.17 0.51 -7.18
C ILE A 107 12.25 0.96 -6.04
N PRO A 108 12.24 2.24 -5.64
CA PRO A 108 11.30 2.74 -4.65
C PRO A 108 9.87 2.72 -5.20
N LEU A 109 8.94 2.12 -4.45
CA LEU A 109 7.55 1.93 -4.90
C LEU A 109 6.57 2.96 -4.33
N VAL A 110 6.92 3.68 -3.27
CA VAL A 110 5.97 4.51 -2.51
C VAL A 110 6.18 6.00 -2.79
N GLY A 111 5.12 6.71 -3.16
CA GLY A 111 5.13 8.17 -3.35
C GLY A 111 5.85 8.65 -4.60
N ARG A 112 6.19 7.76 -5.53
CA ARG A 112 6.80 8.12 -6.82
C ARG A 112 5.79 8.78 -7.74
N ASP A 113 6.28 9.57 -8.68
CA ASP A 113 5.50 9.85 -9.88
C ASP A 113 5.27 8.54 -10.64
N LEU A 114 4.04 8.29 -11.09
CA LEU A 114 3.70 7.01 -11.73
C LEU A 114 4.34 6.85 -13.12
N SER A 115 4.57 7.95 -13.86
CA SER A 115 5.23 7.89 -15.17
C SER A 115 6.73 7.63 -15.05
N GLU A 116 7.36 8.19 -14.01
CA GLU A 116 8.74 7.87 -13.66
C GLU A 116 8.87 6.41 -13.19
N LEU A 117 7.94 5.96 -12.33
CA LEU A 117 7.93 4.58 -11.85
C LEU A 117 7.74 3.57 -12.99
N GLU A 118 6.88 3.89 -13.96
CA GLU A 118 6.69 3.08 -15.16
C GLU A 118 7.97 3.00 -15.99
N SER A 119 8.63 4.14 -16.23
CA SER A 119 9.91 4.18 -16.94
C SER A 119 10.98 3.36 -16.23
N ASP A 120 11.07 3.46 -14.90
CA ASP A 120 12.01 2.66 -14.09
C ASP A 120 11.69 1.16 -14.14
N ALA A 121 10.40 0.78 -14.11
CA ALA A 121 9.98 -0.61 -14.19
C ALA A 121 10.31 -1.24 -15.55
N ILE A 122 10.11 -0.50 -16.64
CA ILE A 122 10.50 -0.93 -18.00
C ILE A 122 12.02 -1.09 -18.08
N ALA A 123 12.79 -0.08 -17.66
CA ALA A 123 14.25 -0.14 -17.69
C ALA A 123 14.81 -1.28 -16.83
N TYR A 124 14.18 -1.55 -15.67
CA TYR A 124 14.51 -2.68 -14.82
C TYR A 124 14.25 -4.02 -15.51
N ALA A 125 13.08 -4.17 -16.13
CA ALA A 125 12.67 -5.37 -16.85
C ALA A 125 13.65 -5.68 -17.99
N GLU A 126 14.01 -4.67 -18.79
CA GLU A 126 15.01 -4.78 -19.86
C GLU A 126 16.40 -5.14 -19.32
N ALA A 127 16.85 -4.49 -18.25
CA ALA A 127 18.19 -4.71 -17.69
C ALA A 127 18.38 -6.09 -17.05
N ARG A 128 17.29 -6.71 -16.57
CA ARG A 128 17.32 -8.01 -15.88
C ARG A 128 16.75 -9.16 -16.70
N ASP A 129 16.28 -8.90 -17.92
CA ASP A 129 15.60 -9.89 -18.77
C ASP A 129 14.40 -10.54 -18.04
N VAL A 130 13.57 -9.71 -17.43
CA VAL A 130 12.35 -10.11 -16.70
C VAL A 130 11.14 -9.31 -17.20
N TYR A 131 9.94 -9.68 -16.76
CA TYR A 131 8.73 -8.94 -17.10
C TYR A 131 8.40 -7.86 -16.08
N PHE A 132 7.48 -6.98 -16.46
CA PHE A 132 6.75 -6.07 -15.60
C PHE A 132 5.24 -6.22 -15.90
N ARG A 133 4.38 -5.74 -15.01
CA ARG A 133 2.92 -5.90 -15.16
C ARG A 133 2.21 -4.56 -15.06
N TYR A 134 1.10 -4.45 -15.80
CA TYR A 134 0.13 -3.38 -15.62
C TYR A 134 -1.01 -3.86 -14.73
N THR A 135 -1.42 -3.02 -13.79
CA THR A 135 -2.66 -3.24 -13.04
C THR A 135 -3.89 -2.93 -13.92
N PRO A 136 -5.09 -3.38 -13.54
CA PRO A 136 -6.33 -3.03 -14.26
C PRO A 136 -6.54 -1.52 -14.43
N GLU A 137 -6.02 -0.71 -13.50
CA GLU A 137 -6.05 0.75 -13.56
C GLU A 137 -4.96 1.37 -14.46
N GLY A 138 -4.10 0.54 -15.06
CA GLY A 138 -3.07 0.96 -16.02
C GLY A 138 -1.74 1.38 -15.39
N TYR A 139 -1.45 1.00 -14.15
CA TYR A 139 -0.18 1.33 -13.50
C TYR A 139 0.83 0.21 -13.64
N ALA A 140 2.03 0.54 -14.14
CA ALA A 140 3.12 -0.40 -14.25
C ALA A 140 3.78 -0.67 -12.88
N GLY A 141 4.21 -1.91 -12.67
CA GLY A 141 4.98 -2.31 -11.49
C GLY A 141 5.73 -3.63 -11.72
N PRO A 142 6.45 -4.11 -10.70
CA PRO A 142 7.17 -5.37 -10.78
C PRO A 142 6.26 -6.54 -11.19
N ASP A 143 6.82 -7.52 -11.91
CA ASP A 143 6.17 -8.82 -12.13
C ASP A 143 6.25 -9.70 -10.87
N ASP A 144 5.65 -9.20 -9.79
CA ASP A 144 5.50 -9.93 -8.53
C ASP A 144 4.01 -9.97 -8.14
N PRO A 145 3.38 -11.16 -8.06
CA PRO A 145 1.98 -11.31 -7.68
C PRO A 145 1.64 -10.74 -6.29
N GLY A 146 2.63 -10.54 -5.42
CA GLY A 146 2.44 -9.90 -4.13
C GLY A 146 2.39 -8.37 -4.17
N VAL A 147 2.63 -7.73 -5.33
CA VAL A 147 2.64 -6.27 -5.47
C VAL A 147 1.55 -5.82 -6.45
N VAL A 148 0.61 -5.02 -5.96
CA VAL A 148 -0.42 -4.35 -6.75
C VAL A 148 -0.18 -2.85 -6.70
N MET A 149 0.21 -2.25 -7.82
CA MET A 149 0.41 -0.81 -7.90
C MET A 149 -0.91 -0.05 -7.98
N ARG A 150 -1.07 0.96 -7.12
CA ARG A 150 -2.19 1.90 -7.19
C ARG A 150 -1.68 3.34 -7.24
N GLY A 151 -2.53 4.24 -7.72
CA GLY A 151 -2.33 5.67 -7.61
C GLY A 151 -3.09 6.27 -6.42
N GLN A 152 -2.53 7.31 -5.82
CA GLN A 152 -3.16 8.16 -4.81
C GLN A 152 -3.02 9.61 -5.24
N LEU A 153 -4.14 10.34 -5.27
CA LEU A 153 -4.12 11.76 -5.57
C LEU A 153 -3.56 12.53 -4.37
N VAL A 154 -2.47 13.27 -4.58
CA VAL A 154 -1.80 14.13 -3.60
C VAL A 154 -1.79 15.54 -4.16
N GLY A 155 -2.77 16.35 -3.74
CA GLY A 155 -3.04 17.64 -4.36
C GLY A 155 -3.41 17.43 -5.85
N PRO A 156 -2.71 18.08 -6.80
CA PRO A 156 -2.97 17.91 -8.23
C PRO A 156 -2.19 16.76 -8.88
N VAL A 157 -1.39 15.99 -8.12
CA VAL A 157 -0.48 14.97 -8.68
C VAL A 157 -0.88 13.57 -8.23
N LEU A 158 -0.83 12.60 -9.15
CA LEU A 158 -1.07 11.20 -8.84
C LEU A 158 0.26 10.52 -8.46
N ARG A 159 0.34 9.99 -7.24
CA ARG A 159 1.53 9.36 -6.68
C ARG A 159 1.34 7.86 -6.47
N SER A 160 2.42 7.11 -6.56
CA SER A 160 2.38 5.66 -6.37
C SER A 160 2.05 5.27 -4.93
N ARG A 161 1.14 4.31 -4.78
CA ARG A 161 0.61 3.80 -3.51
C ARG A 161 0.51 2.27 -3.61
N PRO A 162 1.57 1.51 -3.29
CA PRO A 162 1.55 0.07 -3.47
C PRO A 162 0.65 -0.61 -2.44
N LEU A 163 0.02 -1.69 -2.87
CA LEU A 163 -0.60 -2.71 -2.03
C LEU A 163 0.28 -3.96 -2.09
N PHE A 164 0.63 -4.49 -0.92
CA PHE A 164 1.32 -5.76 -0.78
C PHE A 164 0.35 -6.81 -0.30
N MET A 165 0.25 -7.93 -1.01
CA MET A 165 -0.88 -8.83 -0.88
C MET A 165 -0.50 -10.31 -0.92
N VAL A 166 -1.35 -11.13 -0.32
CA VAL A 166 -1.47 -12.56 -0.57
C VAL A 166 -2.93 -12.90 -0.87
N THR A 167 -3.16 -14.02 -1.56
CA THR A 167 -4.51 -14.45 -1.90
C THR A 167 -5.32 -14.75 -0.64
N ARG A 168 -6.52 -14.16 -0.54
CA ARG A 168 -7.46 -14.43 0.56
C ARG A 168 -8.36 -15.63 0.27
N ASP A 169 -9.14 -16.02 1.26
CA ASP A 169 -10.17 -17.03 1.12
C ASP A 169 -11.16 -16.71 -0.02
N GLY A 170 -11.44 -17.69 -0.88
CA GLY A 170 -12.38 -17.55 -2.00
C GLY A 170 -11.84 -16.80 -3.23
N ALA A 171 -10.59 -16.33 -3.20
CA ALA A 171 -9.92 -15.65 -4.31
C ALA A 171 -8.98 -16.60 -5.07
N ASN A 172 -8.76 -16.35 -6.37
CA ASN A 172 -7.78 -17.10 -7.17
C ASN A 172 -6.45 -16.34 -7.31
N THR A 173 -6.51 -15.01 -7.30
CA THR A 173 -5.35 -14.11 -7.47
C THR A 173 -5.35 -12.99 -6.44
N GLU A 174 -4.25 -12.24 -6.39
CA GLU A 174 -4.14 -10.99 -5.64
C GLU A 174 -5.21 -9.97 -6.06
N TRP A 175 -5.58 -9.94 -7.34
CA TRP A 175 -6.59 -9.04 -7.90
C TRP A 175 -7.98 -9.34 -7.34
N ASP A 176 -8.33 -10.62 -7.27
CA ASP A 176 -9.59 -11.09 -6.67
C ASP A 176 -9.64 -10.84 -5.16
N SER A 177 -8.47 -10.65 -4.54
CA SER A 177 -8.33 -10.42 -3.10
C SER A 177 -8.47 -8.96 -2.71
N MET A 178 -8.54 -8.03 -3.67
CA MET A 178 -8.50 -6.59 -3.37
C MET A 178 -9.68 -6.14 -2.50
N PRO A 179 -9.42 -5.50 -1.35
CA PRO A 179 -10.47 -5.00 -0.47
C PRO A 179 -11.36 -3.98 -1.19
N SER A 180 -12.67 -4.04 -0.95
CA SER A 180 -13.65 -3.15 -1.60
C SER A 180 -13.39 -1.66 -1.33
N GLU A 181 -12.86 -1.37 -0.14
CA GLU A 181 -12.47 -0.04 0.33
C GLU A 181 -11.38 0.58 -0.54
N GLU A 182 -10.52 -0.24 -1.15
CA GLU A 182 -9.42 0.22 -1.99
C GLU A 182 -9.92 0.73 -3.34
N TYR A 183 -11.07 0.30 -3.85
CA TYR A 183 -11.67 0.87 -5.07
C TYR A 183 -12.22 2.29 -4.86
N ARG A 184 -12.65 2.63 -3.64
CA ARG A 184 -13.35 3.90 -3.34
C ARG A 184 -12.43 5.06 -2.98
N LEU A 185 -11.12 4.85 -2.85
CA LEU A 185 -10.19 5.88 -2.38
C LEU A 185 -10.04 7.09 -3.31
N ASN A 186 -10.48 6.96 -4.58
CA ASN A 186 -10.48 8.06 -5.56
C ASN A 186 -11.85 8.73 -5.71
N GLU A 187 -12.87 8.24 -4.99
CA GLU A 187 -14.16 8.94 -4.91
C GLU A 187 -13.99 10.05 -3.87
N SER A 188 -13.73 11.27 -4.36
CA SER A 188 -13.98 12.49 -3.61
C SER A 188 -15.34 12.35 -2.93
N THR A 189 -15.40 12.42 -1.61
CA THR A 189 -16.63 12.78 -0.91
C THR A 189 -17.12 14.09 -1.51
N ALA A 190 -18.10 13.99 -2.40
CA ALA A 190 -18.87 15.12 -2.89
C ALA A 190 -19.86 15.58 -1.81
#